data_AF-A0A927P2R7-F1
#
_entry.id   AF-A0A927P2R7-F1
#
_cell.length_a   1.000
_cell.length_b   1.000
_cell.length_c   1.000
_cell.angle_alpha   90.00
_cell.angle_beta   90.00
_cell.angle_gamma   90.00
#
_symmetry.space_group_name_H-M   'P 1'
#
loop_
_entity.id
_entity.type
_entity.pdbx_description
1 polymer ?
#
loop_
_entity_poly.entity_id
_entity_poly.type
_entity_poly.pdbx_seq_one_letter_code
_entity_poly.pdbx_strand_id
1 'polypeptide(L)'
;MKTAGAIFRWILLAVMSLVLAGAFYLLVILGQPQDTPSDAVQVAEHQPLVQPLPALQTTDETALAADFPAPVMLLGTQDAVILSGVRYDAAFEDGFGRLATLEYRLPDGTAVTVTSIYPARAMALADKSGFTLTADMDGVLAGYRAMRLESEDFIRLCAQGAEAVYVLTVPKGADARLADLTKDLYLKETAE
;
A
#
# COMPACT_ATOMS: atom_id res chain seq x y z
N MET A 1 -38.03 -39.22 45.02
CA MET A 1 -36.62 -38.80 44.88
C MET A 1 -36.06 -38.88 43.44
N LYS A 2 -36.87 -38.83 42.36
CA LYS A 2 -36.36 -38.89 40.96
C LYS A 2 -36.16 -37.51 40.30
N THR A 3 -36.77 -36.45 40.83
CA THR A 3 -36.74 -35.09 40.27
C THR A 3 -35.48 -34.30 40.63
N ALA A 4 -34.91 -34.54 41.82
CA ALA A 4 -33.72 -33.84 42.30
C ALA A 4 -32.47 -34.11 41.43
N GLY A 5 -32.27 -35.35 40.98
CA GLY A 5 -31.16 -35.71 40.09
C GLY A 5 -31.28 -35.12 38.67
N ALA A 6 -32.51 -34.97 38.17
CA ALA A 6 -32.76 -34.35 36.87
C ALA A 6 -32.44 -32.85 36.92
N ILE A 7 -32.89 -32.14 37.96
CA ILE A 7 -32.64 -30.70 38.16
C ILE A 7 -31.13 -30.44 38.31
N PHE A 8 -30.43 -31.26 39.11
CA PHE A 8 -28.98 -31.15 39.27
C PHE A 8 -28.23 -31.33 37.94
N ARG A 9 -28.66 -32.27 37.09
CA ARG A 9 -28.06 -32.48 35.76
C ARG A 9 -28.27 -31.29 34.83
N TRP A 10 -29.44 -30.65 34.85
CA TRP A 10 -29.71 -29.45 34.06
C TRP A 10 -28.87 -28.26 34.51
N ILE A 11 -28.71 -28.08 35.83
CA ILE A 11 -27.84 -27.05 36.40
C ILE A 11 -26.38 -27.29 35.98
N LEU A 12 -25.91 -28.54 36.08
CA LEU A 12 -24.54 -28.89 35.67
C LEU A 12 -24.29 -28.61 34.18
N LEU A 13 -25.25 -28.96 33.30
CA LEU A 13 -25.15 -28.67 31.87
C LEU A 13 -25.17 -27.17 31.55
N ALA A 14 -25.98 -26.38 32.27
CA ALA A 14 -26.02 -24.94 32.11
C ALA A 14 -24.69 -24.29 32.52
N VAL A 15 -24.11 -24.71 33.65
CA VAL A 15 -22.79 -24.24 34.10
C VAL A 15 -21.70 -24.65 33.11
N MET A 16 -21.72 -25.91 32.63
CA MET A 16 -20.74 -26.39 31.65
C MET A 16 -20.82 -25.62 30.33
N SER A 17 -22.04 -25.33 29.86
CA SER A 17 -22.27 -24.51 28.66
C SER A 17 -21.75 -23.08 28.84
N LEU A 18 -21.99 -22.47 30.00
CA LEU A 18 -21.48 -21.14 30.31
C LEU A 18 -19.94 -21.11 30.32
N VAL A 19 -19.31 -22.13 30.91
CA VAL A 19 -17.85 -22.28 30.92
C VAL A 19 -17.31 -22.47 29.50
N LEU A 20 -17.97 -23.31 28.67
CA LEU A 20 -17.56 -23.52 27.28
C LEU A 20 -17.69 -22.24 26.44
N ALA A 21 -18.79 -21.49 26.62
CA ALA A 21 -19.00 -20.22 25.95
C ALA A 21 -17.95 -19.18 26.39
N GLY A 22 -17.62 -19.13 27.68
CA GLY A 22 -16.56 -18.27 28.21
C GLY A 22 -15.18 -18.66 27.67
N ALA A 23 -14.86 -19.95 27.63
CA ALA A 23 -13.60 -20.44 27.07
C ALA A 23 -13.51 -20.17 25.57
N PHE A 24 -14.61 -20.35 24.82
CA PHE A 24 -14.68 -20.00 23.41
C PHE A 24 -14.50 -18.50 23.19
N TYR A 25 -15.15 -17.66 23.99
CA TYR A 25 -14.99 -16.21 23.94
C TYR A 25 -13.54 -15.79 24.21
N LEU A 26 -12.88 -16.40 25.21
CA LEU A 26 -11.47 -16.15 25.49
C LEU A 26 -10.55 -16.62 24.36
N LEU A 27 -10.83 -17.78 23.75
CA LEU A 27 -10.10 -18.26 22.57
C LEU A 27 -10.29 -17.34 21.36
N VAL A 28 -11.48 -16.79 21.16
CA VAL A 28 -11.73 -15.82 20.08
C VAL A 28 -10.93 -14.55 20.32
N ILE A 29 -10.91 -14.00 21.54
CA ILE A 29 -10.14 -12.79 21.86
C ILE A 29 -8.62 -13.04 21.78
N LEU A 30 -8.13 -14.14 22.35
CA LEU A 30 -6.70 -14.48 22.33
C LEU A 30 -6.22 -14.92 20.95
N GLY A 31 -7.14 -15.45 20.13
CA GLY A 31 -6.89 -15.86 18.75
C GLY A 31 -7.10 -14.74 17.73
N GLN A 32 -7.58 -13.56 18.13
CA GLN A 32 -7.48 -12.41 17.24
C GLN A 32 -5.99 -12.11 17.06
N PRO A 33 -5.50 -11.99 15.83
CA PRO A 33 -4.16 -11.46 15.61
C PRO A 33 -4.09 -10.14 16.37
N GLN A 34 -3.15 -10.02 17.30
CA GLN A 34 -2.90 -8.73 17.93
C GLN A 34 -2.43 -7.83 16.79
N ASP A 35 -3.31 -6.91 16.35
CA ASP A 35 -2.96 -5.75 15.54
C ASP A 35 -1.95 -4.95 16.38
N THR A 36 -0.72 -5.41 16.35
CA THR A 36 0.35 -4.80 17.11
C THR A 36 0.61 -3.49 16.38
N PRO A 37 0.40 -2.31 16.99
CA PRO A 37 0.61 -1.03 16.31
C PRO A 37 2.07 -0.80 15.88
N SER A 38 2.95 -1.77 16.14
CA SER A 38 4.36 -1.76 15.74
C SER A 38 4.59 -2.02 14.26
N ASP A 39 3.64 -2.64 13.53
CA ASP A 39 3.77 -2.91 12.08
C ASP A 39 2.95 -1.93 11.21
N ALA A 40 2.13 -1.08 11.82
CA ALA A 40 1.44 -0.02 11.10
C ALA A 40 2.42 1.13 10.84
N VAL A 41 2.63 1.46 9.56
CA VAL A 41 3.43 2.62 9.16
C VAL A 41 2.82 3.87 9.78
N GLN A 42 3.56 4.52 10.69
CA GLN A 42 3.11 5.77 11.30
C GLN A 42 3.28 6.92 10.31
N VAL A 43 2.16 7.34 9.72
CA VAL A 43 2.11 8.54 8.89
C VAL A 43 2.06 9.75 9.81
N ALA A 44 3.06 10.63 9.69
CA ALA A 44 3.05 11.88 10.45
C ALA A 44 1.91 12.77 9.94
N GLU A 45 0.98 13.16 10.82
CA GLU A 45 -0.13 14.05 10.43
C GLU A 45 0.36 15.43 9.92
N HIS A 46 1.54 15.87 10.38
CA HIS A 46 2.06 17.22 10.16
C HIS A 46 3.22 17.29 9.14
N GLN A 47 3.26 16.41 8.13
CA GLN A 47 4.25 16.55 7.07
C GLN A 47 4.05 17.89 6.33
N PRO A 48 5.14 18.66 6.07
CA PRO A 48 5.04 19.97 5.43
C PRO A 48 4.50 19.84 4.01
N LEU A 49 3.63 20.76 3.60
CA LEU A 49 3.20 20.87 2.20
C LEU A 49 4.31 21.53 1.37
N VAL A 50 4.37 21.24 0.08
CA VAL A 50 5.43 21.79 -0.78
C VAL A 50 5.10 23.19 -1.27
N GLN A 51 6.14 23.98 -1.52
CA GLN A 51 6.02 25.18 -2.34
C GLN A 51 5.94 24.78 -3.82
N PRO A 52 5.16 25.53 -4.64
CA PRO A 52 4.97 25.19 -6.04
C PRO A 52 6.29 25.26 -6.82
N LEU A 53 6.59 24.21 -7.57
CA LEU A 53 7.66 24.14 -8.55
C LEU A 53 7.08 23.96 -9.97
N PRO A 54 7.79 24.43 -11.01
CA PRO A 54 7.47 24.09 -12.38
C PRO A 54 7.48 22.58 -12.60
N ALA A 55 6.55 22.10 -13.44
CA ALA A 55 6.55 20.71 -13.85
C ALA A 55 7.85 20.39 -14.61
N LEU A 56 8.45 19.26 -14.26
CA LEU A 56 9.64 18.74 -14.91
C LEU A 56 9.26 17.51 -15.72
N GLN A 57 9.65 17.49 -16.99
CA GLN A 57 9.62 16.29 -17.82
C GLN A 57 11.05 15.86 -18.12
N THR A 58 11.41 14.64 -17.77
CA THR A 58 12.76 14.11 -17.91
C THR A 58 12.75 12.59 -17.94
N THR A 59 13.72 11.97 -18.59
CA THR A 59 13.98 10.52 -18.48
C THR A 59 15.10 10.23 -17.46
N ASP A 60 15.70 11.27 -16.85
CA ASP A 60 16.69 11.14 -15.80
C ASP A 60 16.03 11.04 -14.43
N GLU A 61 16.09 9.85 -13.83
CA GLU A 61 15.57 9.56 -12.48
C GLU A 61 16.23 10.42 -11.39
N THR A 62 17.50 10.81 -11.59
CA THR A 62 18.24 11.62 -10.61
C THR A 62 17.71 13.05 -10.59
N ALA A 63 17.48 13.64 -11.75
CA ALA A 63 16.84 14.95 -11.87
C ALA A 63 15.40 14.93 -11.31
N LEU A 64 14.67 13.84 -11.51
CA LEU A 64 13.32 13.68 -10.97
C LEU A 64 13.33 13.66 -9.43
N ALA A 65 14.27 12.91 -8.84
CA ALA A 65 14.41 12.74 -7.40
C ALA A 65 14.99 13.98 -6.69
N ALA A 66 15.83 14.79 -7.35
CA ALA A 66 16.56 15.89 -6.71
C ALA A 66 15.67 16.90 -5.94
N ASP A 67 14.51 17.28 -6.48
CA ASP A 67 13.57 18.19 -5.80
C ASP A 67 12.32 17.48 -5.25
N PHE A 68 12.40 16.16 -5.02
CA PHE A 68 11.32 15.43 -4.36
C PHE A 68 11.54 15.43 -2.84
N PRO A 69 10.53 15.68 -1.99
CA PRO A 69 10.74 15.84 -0.54
C PRO A 69 10.89 14.53 0.26
N ALA A 70 10.91 13.39 -0.43
CA ALA A 70 10.92 12.04 0.15
C ALA A 70 11.60 11.08 -0.83
N PRO A 71 11.93 9.85 -0.43
CA PRO A 71 12.48 8.86 -1.36
C PRO A 71 11.52 8.62 -2.53
N VAL A 72 12.07 8.53 -3.74
CA VAL A 72 11.29 8.23 -4.95
C VAL A 72 11.40 6.74 -5.27
N MET A 73 10.27 6.08 -5.50
CA MET A 73 10.23 4.69 -5.94
C MET A 73 10.62 4.58 -7.42
N LEU A 74 11.59 3.71 -7.69
CA LEU A 74 12.15 3.42 -9.01
C LEU A 74 12.11 1.92 -9.30
N LEU A 75 12.27 1.56 -10.56
CA LEU A 75 12.39 0.17 -11.01
C LEU A 75 13.84 -0.16 -11.37
N GLY A 76 14.45 -1.10 -10.65
CA GLY A 76 15.87 -1.46 -10.76
C GLY A 76 16.19 -2.55 -11.79
N THR A 77 15.24 -2.97 -12.62
CA THR A 77 15.47 -3.99 -13.64
C THR A 77 16.47 -3.48 -14.69
N GLN A 78 17.62 -4.15 -14.84
CA GLN A 78 18.75 -3.69 -15.68
C GLN A 78 18.40 -3.41 -17.15
N ASP A 79 17.37 -4.08 -17.68
CA ASP A 79 16.95 -3.96 -19.07
C ASP A 79 15.67 -3.10 -19.25
N ALA A 80 15.18 -2.46 -18.19
CA ALA A 80 14.03 -1.56 -18.29
C ALA A 80 14.45 -0.21 -18.89
N VAL A 81 13.66 0.29 -19.84
CA VAL A 81 13.89 1.59 -20.48
C VAL A 81 12.87 2.59 -19.97
N ILE A 82 13.34 3.73 -19.44
CA ILE A 82 12.46 4.85 -19.06
C ILE A 82 11.99 5.54 -20.34
N LEU A 83 10.67 5.56 -20.54
CA LEU A 83 10.01 6.24 -21.64
C LEU A 83 9.74 7.70 -21.33
N SER A 84 9.31 7.97 -20.10
CA SER A 84 8.89 9.28 -19.65
C SER A 84 9.00 9.37 -18.13
N GLY A 85 9.39 10.53 -17.63
CA GLY A 85 9.36 10.88 -16.22
C GLY A 85 8.77 12.27 -16.07
N VAL A 86 7.82 12.42 -15.15
CA VAL A 86 7.11 13.67 -14.92
C VAL A 86 7.04 13.93 -13.42
N ARG A 87 7.48 15.11 -13.00
CA ARG A 87 7.29 15.62 -11.65
C ARG A 87 6.46 16.88 -11.70
N TYR A 88 5.40 16.95 -10.90
CA TYR A 88 4.51 18.09 -10.85
C TYR A 88 3.83 18.21 -9.50
N ASP A 89 3.29 19.41 -9.25
CA ASP A 89 2.56 19.72 -8.02
C ASP A 89 1.06 19.72 -8.29
N ALA A 90 0.31 19.13 -7.36
CA ALA A 90 -1.15 19.07 -7.39
C ALA A 90 -1.72 19.71 -6.12
N ALA A 91 -2.85 20.41 -6.26
CA ALA A 91 -3.52 21.03 -5.13
C ALA A 91 -3.92 19.96 -4.09
N PHE A 92 -3.54 20.18 -2.84
CA PHE A 92 -3.83 19.28 -1.74
C PHE A 92 -3.91 20.06 -0.43
N GLU A 93 -5.03 19.92 0.29
CA GLU A 93 -5.33 20.71 1.50
C GLU A 93 -5.15 22.22 1.22
N ASP A 94 -4.43 22.94 2.09
CA ASP A 94 -4.14 24.38 1.96
C ASP A 94 -2.83 24.67 1.20
N GLY A 95 -2.33 23.71 0.42
CA GLY A 95 -1.08 23.83 -0.32
C GLY A 95 -0.99 22.84 -1.48
N PHE A 96 0.18 22.22 -1.62
CA PHE A 96 0.46 21.29 -2.72
C PHE A 96 1.05 19.98 -2.21
N GLY A 97 0.61 18.89 -2.83
CA GLY A 97 1.33 17.62 -2.86
C GLY A 97 2.17 17.53 -4.13
N ARG A 98 3.27 16.79 -4.09
CA ARG A 98 4.15 16.58 -5.24
C ARG A 98 4.06 15.14 -5.72
N LEU A 99 3.88 14.96 -7.02
CA LEU A 99 3.87 13.65 -7.67
C LEU A 99 5.10 13.52 -8.56
N ALA A 100 5.70 12.34 -8.56
CA ALA A 100 6.75 11.93 -9.48
C ALA A 100 6.33 10.61 -10.11
N THR A 101 6.09 10.62 -11.42
CA THR A 101 5.65 9.46 -12.20
C THR A 101 6.73 9.09 -13.20
N LEU A 102 7.08 7.81 -13.27
CA LEU A 102 7.99 7.24 -14.23
C LEU A 102 7.31 6.11 -14.99
N GLU A 103 7.42 6.15 -16.31
CA GLU A 103 6.95 5.11 -17.21
C GLU A 103 8.14 4.34 -17.76
N TYR A 104 8.10 3.03 -17.57
CA TYR A 104 9.10 2.08 -18.03
C TYR A 104 8.53 1.18 -19.12
N ARG A 105 9.39 0.74 -20.02
CA ARG A 105 9.16 -0.40 -20.90
C ARG A 105 10.11 -1.52 -20.52
N LEU A 106 9.55 -2.67 -20.16
CA LEU A 106 10.29 -3.89 -19.91
C LEU A 106 10.75 -4.54 -21.24
N PRO A 107 11.71 -5.48 -21.19
CA PRO A 107 12.25 -6.14 -22.39
C PRO A 107 11.23 -6.89 -23.24
N ASP A 108 10.16 -7.39 -22.61
CA ASP A 108 9.04 -8.07 -23.26
C ASP A 108 8.00 -7.10 -23.85
N GLY A 109 8.25 -5.78 -23.75
CA GLY A 109 7.36 -4.74 -24.25
C GLY A 109 6.29 -4.29 -23.25
N THR A 110 6.18 -4.93 -22.09
CA THR A 110 5.23 -4.56 -21.04
C THR A 110 5.53 -3.15 -20.54
N ALA A 111 4.50 -2.29 -20.52
CA ALA A 111 4.58 -0.96 -19.93
C ALA A 111 4.34 -1.03 -18.42
N VAL A 112 5.17 -0.35 -17.65
CA VAL A 112 5.06 -0.29 -16.18
C VAL A 112 5.12 1.16 -15.76
N THR A 113 4.23 1.59 -14.89
CA THR A 113 4.23 2.95 -14.34
C THR A 113 4.45 2.88 -12.85
N VAL A 114 5.41 3.65 -12.34
CA VAL A 114 5.62 3.86 -10.90
C VAL A 114 5.36 5.33 -10.58
N THR A 115 4.66 5.58 -9.48
CA THR A 115 4.34 6.93 -9.02
C THR A 115 4.67 7.04 -7.53
N SER A 116 5.40 8.10 -7.17
CA SER A 116 5.63 8.52 -5.80
C SER A 116 4.87 9.80 -5.53
N ILE A 117 4.20 9.88 -4.38
CA ILE A 117 3.33 11.00 -4.01
C ILE A 117 3.68 11.46 -2.60
N TYR A 118 4.06 12.71 -2.47
CA TYR A 118 4.31 13.36 -1.21
C TYR A 118 3.23 14.41 -0.92
N PRO A 119 2.75 14.57 0.33
CA PRO A 119 3.08 13.78 1.53
C PRO A 119 2.40 12.40 1.57
N ALA A 120 2.80 11.52 2.50
CA ALA A 120 2.22 10.18 2.69
C ALA A 120 0.71 10.21 2.95
N ARG A 121 0.18 11.26 3.58
CA ARG A 121 -1.27 11.42 3.76
C ARG A 121 -2.02 11.78 2.48
N ALA A 122 -1.33 12.19 1.42
CA ALA A 122 -1.93 12.59 0.14
C ALA A 122 -2.33 11.40 -0.76
N MET A 123 -2.75 10.29 -0.14
CA MET A 123 -3.28 9.09 -0.82
C MET A 123 -4.48 9.40 -1.73
N ALA A 124 -5.19 10.51 -1.49
CA ALA A 124 -6.28 10.96 -2.36
C ALA A 124 -5.80 11.44 -3.74
N LEU A 125 -4.51 11.82 -3.88
CA LEU A 125 -3.91 12.19 -5.15
C LEU A 125 -3.53 10.98 -6.01
N ALA A 126 -3.44 9.79 -5.43
CA ALA A 126 -3.36 8.56 -6.19
C ALA A 126 -4.73 8.34 -6.83
N ASP A 127 -4.86 8.65 -8.12
CA ASP A 127 -6.12 8.49 -8.85
C ASP A 127 -6.68 7.08 -8.63
N LYS A 128 -7.87 6.97 -8.06
CA LYS A 128 -8.55 5.70 -7.81
C LYS A 128 -9.74 5.49 -8.75
N SER A 129 -10.00 6.45 -9.65
CA SER A 129 -11.14 6.36 -10.54
C SER A 129 -11.01 5.14 -11.46
N GLY A 130 -12.08 4.36 -11.58
CA GLY A 130 -12.10 3.14 -12.40
C GLY A 130 -11.41 1.91 -11.80
N PHE A 131 -10.89 2.01 -10.57
CA PHE A 131 -10.29 0.87 -9.85
C PHE A 131 -11.19 0.36 -8.73
N THR A 132 -11.22 -0.96 -8.56
CA THR A 132 -11.92 -1.66 -7.48
C THR A 132 -10.90 -2.30 -6.54
N LEU A 133 -11.12 -2.17 -5.22
CA LEU A 133 -10.26 -2.80 -4.22
C LEU A 133 -10.49 -4.31 -4.25
N THR A 134 -9.41 -5.07 -4.32
CA THR A 134 -9.43 -6.54 -4.24
C THR A 134 -9.06 -6.97 -2.82
N ALA A 135 -9.64 -8.07 -2.33
CA ALA A 135 -9.37 -8.58 -0.99
C ALA A 135 -7.95 -9.17 -0.82
N ASP A 136 -7.27 -9.45 -1.94
CA ASP A 136 -5.89 -9.94 -1.94
C ASP A 136 -4.92 -8.81 -1.60
N MET A 137 -4.35 -8.88 -0.39
CA MET A 137 -3.33 -7.96 0.13
C MET A 137 -1.92 -8.56 0.02
N ASP A 138 -1.59 -9.12 -1.14
CA ASP A 138 -0.39 -9.96 -1.31
C ASP A 138 0.80 -9.23 -1.94
N GLY A 139 0.72 -7.90 -2.10
CA GLY A 139 1.80 -7.09 -2.65
C GLY A 139 2.68 -6.46 -1.57
N VAL A 140 4.00 -6.53 -1.73
CA VAL A 140 4.95 -5.62 -1.08
C VAL A 140 5.46 -4.64 -2.13
N LEU A 141 5.43 -3.34 -1.85
CA LEU A 141 6.04 -2.31 -2.69
C LEU A 141 7.19 -1.66 -1.94
N ALA A 142 8.42 -1.93 -2.38
CA ALA A 142 9.63 -1.36 -1.80
C ALA A 142 9.69 -1.46 -0.27
N GLY A 143 9.27 -2.62 0.28
CA GLY A 143 9.23 -2.89 1.71
C GLY A 143 7.91 -2.55 2.44
N TYR A 144 6.96 -1.89 1.77
CA TYR A 144 5.66 -1.55 2.36
C TYR A 144 4.53 -2.48 1.92
N ARG A 145 3.59 -2.75 2.81
CA ARG A 145 2.38 -3.52 2.48
C ARG A 145 1.52 -2.74 1.49
N ALA A 146 1.19 -3.38 0.36
CA ALA A 146 0.42 -2.76 -0.71
C ALA A 146 -1.02 -3.28 -0.74
N MET A 147 -1.94 -2.38 -1.01
CA MET A 147 -3.31 -2.69 -1.42
C MET A 147 -3.31 -2.95 -2.93
N ARG A 148 -3.97 -4.02 -3.35
CA ARG A 148 -4.21 -4.28 -4.76
C ARG A 148 -5.55 -3.69 -5.18
N LEU A 149 -5.53 -2.92 -6.25
CA LEU A 149 -6.71 -2.42 -6.94
C LEU A 149 -6.67 -2.87 -8.39
N GLU A 150 -7.83 -3.18 -8.95
CA GLU A 150 -7.96 -3.63 -10.33
C GLU A 150 -9.00 -2.86 -11.10
N SER A 151 -8.71 -2.62 -12.38
CA SER A 151 -9.66 -2.19 -13.40
C SER A 151 -9.80 -3.29 -14.47
N GLU A 152 -10.47 -2.97 -15.58
CA GLU A 152 -10.58 -3.86 -16.74
C GLU A 152 -9.21 -4.16 -17.35
N ASP A 153 -8.37 -3.12 -17.49
CA ASP A 153 -7.11 -3.18 -18.23
C ASP A 153 -5.86 -3.22 -17.34
N PHE A 154 -5.96 -2.79 -16.09
CA PHE A 154 -4.79 -2.56 -15.23
C PHE A 154 -4.92 -3.16 -13.84
N ILE A 155 -3.77 -3.55 -13.29
CA ILE A 155 -3.55 -3.86 -11.89
C ILE A 155 -2.74 -2.72 -11.30
N ARG A 156 -3.19 -2.21 -10.16
CA ARG A 156 -2.53 -1.15 -9.40
C ARG A 156 -2.23 -1.64 -7.99
N LEU A 157 -0.97 -1.56 -7.59
CA LEU A 157 -0.57 -1.74 -6.19
C LEU A 157 -0.34 -0.35 -5.59
N CYS A 158 -0.90 -0.10 -4.41
CA CYS A 158 -0.74 1.16 -3.67
C CYS A 158 -0.25 0.86 -2.26
N ALA A 159 0.88 1.44 -1.85
CA ALA A 159 1.39 1.33 -0.50
C ALA A 159 1.61 2.71 0.11
N GLN A 160 1.29 2.85 1.39
CA GLN A 160 1.54 4.08 2.15
C GLN A 160 2.81 3.90 2.98
N GLY A 161 3.85 4.67 2.66
CA GLY A 161 5.06 4.78 3.46
C GLY A 161 4.91 5.85 4.54
N ALA A 162 5.97 6.05 5.33
CA ALA A 162 5.97 7.08 6.37
C ALA A 162 6.02 8.50 5.77
N GLU A 163 6.71 8.64 4.65
CA GLU A 163 6.96 9.94 4.02
C GLU A 163 6.16 10.19 2.74
N ALA A 164 5.93 9.15 1.93
CA ALA A 164 5.23 9.22 0.66
C ALA A 164 4.32 8.02 0.43
N VAL A 165 3.41 8.15 -0.53
CA VAL A 165 2.62 7.05 -1.10
C VAL A 165 3.32 6.56 -2.36
N TYR A 166 3.37 5.24 -2.53
CA TYR A 166 3.99 4.58 -3.66
C TYR A 166 2.95 3.76 -4.42
N VAL A 167 2.92 3.93 -5.73
CA VAL A 167 1.94 3.30 -6.62
C VAL A 167 2.68 2.62 -7.77
N LEU A 168 2.38 1.35 -8.01
CA LEU A 168 2.77 0.62 -9.20
C LEU A 168 1.52 0.35 -10.03
N THR A 169 1.54 0.66 -11.33
CA THR A 169 0.48 0.30 -12.28
C THR A 169 1.07 -0.55 -13.39
N VAL A 170 0.44 -1.70 -13.65
CA VAL A 170 0.82 -2.63 -14.72
C VAL A 170 -0.42 -3.09 -15.50
N PRO A 171 -0.30 -3.47 -16.78
CA PRO A 171 -1.37 -4.12 -17.52
C PRO A 171 -1.82 -5.41 -16.85
N LYS A 172 -3.11 -5.74 -16.94
CA LYS A 172 -3.69 -6.94 -16.32
C LYS A 172 -3.04 -8.25 -16.80
N GLY A 173 -2.56 -8.28 -18.04
CA GLY A 173 -1.80 -9.41 -18.59
C GLY A 173 -0.45 -9.68 -17.92
N ALA A 174 0.05 -8.75 -17.08
CA ALA A 174 1.33 -8.88 -16.39
C ALA A 174 1.21 -9.44 -14.96
N ASP A 175 0.03 -9.91 -14.54
CA ASP A 175 -0.23 -10.35 -13.16
C ASP A 175 0.77 -11.41 -12.65
N ALA A 176 1.07 -12.41 -13.48
CA ALA A 176 2.02 -13.47 -13.15
C ALA A 176 3.45 -12.96 -12.86
N ARG A 177 3.78 -11.74 -13.33
CA ARG A 177 5.09 -11.10 -13.15
C ARG A 177 5.12 -10.12 -12.00
N LEU A 178 3.97 -9.80 -11.40
CA LEU A 178 3.85 -8.77 -10.38
C LEU A 178 4.78 -9.04 -9.19
N ALA A 179 4.88 -10.30 -8.78
CA ALA A 179 5.74 -10.74 -7.67
C ALA A 179 7.24 -10.58 -7.96
N ASP A 180 7.66 -10.58 -9.22
CA ASP A 180 9.06 -10.35 -9.59
C ASP A 180 9.33 -8.84 -9.75
N LEU A 181 8.40 -8.10 -10.37
CA LEU A 181 8.50 -6.65 -10.48
C LEU A 181 8.60 -5.97 -9.13
N THR A 182 7.84 -6.42 -8.14
CA THR A 182 7.87 -5.84 -6.80
C THR A 182 9.21 -6.02 -6.08
N LYS A 183 9.99 -7.06 -6.42
CA LYS A 183 11.33 -7.28 -5.87
C LYS A 183 12.37 -6.32 -6.46
N ASP A 184 12.15 -5.90 -7.70
CA ASP A 184 13.04 -4.97 -8.40
C ASP A 184 12.74 -3.50 -8.06
N LEU A 185 11.65 -3.22 -7.34
CA LEU A 185 11.33 -1.89 -6.87
C LEU A 185 12.16 -1.51 -5.66
N TYR A 186 12.74 -0.31 -5.71
CA TYR A 186 13.53 0.25 -4.62
C TYR A 186 13.24 1.73 -4.43
N LEU A 187 13.59 2.25 -3.26
CA LEU A 187 13.49 3.68 -2.95
C LEU A 187 14.86 4.32 -3.15
N LYS A 188 14.90 5.40 -3.92
CA LYS A 188 16.07 6.24 -4.07
C LYS A 188 15.92 7.44 -3.14
N GLU A 189 16.81 7.51 -2.16
CA GLU A 189 16.97 8.68 -1.31
C GLU A 189 17.26 9.91 -2.16
N THR A 190 16.69 11.05 -1.76
CA THR A 190 16.98 12.32 -2.42
C THR A 190 18.30 12.85 -1.88
N ALA A 191 19.13 13.39 -2.78
CA ALA A 191 20.44 13.90 -2.38
C ALA A 191 20.24 15.15 -1.52
N GLU A 192 20.69 15.10 -0.26
CA GLU A 192 20.87 16.29 0.60
C GLU A 192 21.86 17.29 -0.01
#